data_AF-A0AAD6IAV9-F1
#
_entry.id   AF-A0AAD6IAV9-F1
#
_cell.length_a   1.000
_cell.length_b   1.000
_cell.length_c   1.000
_cell.angle_alpha   90.00
_cell.angle_beta   90.00
_cell.angle_gamma   90.00
#
_symmetry.space_group_name_H-M   'P 1'
#
loop_
_entity.id
_entity.type
_entity.pdbx_description
1 polymer ?
#
loop_
_entity_poly.entity_id
_entity_poly.type
_entity_poly.pdbx_seq_one_letter_code
_entity_poly.pdbx_strand_id
1 'polypeptide(L)'
;MGNPKALIGKTVNDSGYIVDNDGNQIGECTLEENVPDVEPEPEISHEEAEQQAKEEHNRDLAKKISAVIQQTLESVEPLCKQITEHLERADRTPREELDEEKLVQTVKPLIEDAGNLLQECKSTIRALDPDGAIAASAKAHSASHEATPEEYQLADLLKQLTQTVTTTIDNGRQRIADMPHAKKKLNPLWTLLSEPLFQIIAAVGLLLSGVLGLVNNLLSGLGLGGLVRGLLGGLGIDNLMNSLGLDKVGIGN
;
A
#
# COMPACT_ATOMS: atom_id res chain seq x y z
N MET A 1 -5.26 -32.06 37.01
CA MET A 1 -4.49 -31.20 37.92
C MET A 1 -4.60 -31.75 39.33
N GLY A 2 -3.52 -32.36 39.84
CA GLY A 2 -3.47 -32.93 41.19
C GLY A 2 -3.19 -31.88 42.25
N ASN A 3 -3.51 -32.16 43.52
CA ASN A 3 -3.20 -31.28 44.65
C ASN A 3 -1.94 -31.80 45.37
N PRO A 4 -0.75 -31.20 45.18
CA PRO A 4 0.51 -31.70 45.74
C PRO A 4 0.49 -31.77 47.27
N LYS A 5 -0.29 -30.90 47.94
CA LYS A 5 -0.42 -30.91 49.40
C LYS A 5 -1.09 -32.18 49.92
N ALA A 6 -1.92 -32.85 49.10
CA ALA A 6 -2.60 -34.08 49.47
C ALA A 6 -1.65 -35.31 49.48
N LEU A 7 -0.45 -35.17 48.92
CA LEU A 7 0.55 -36.24 48.81
C LEU A 7 1.58 -36.22 49.95
N ILE A 8 1.58 -35.16 50.78
CA ILE A 8 2.54 -34.99 51.87
C ILE A 8 2.28 -36.03 52.98
N GLY A 9 3.31 -36.81 53.32
CA GLY A 9 3.24 -37.85 54.36
C GLY A 9 2.63 -39.18 53.89
N LYS A 10 2.44 -39.37 52.58
CA LYS A 10 1.96 -40.61 51.97
C LYS A 10 3.11 -41.52 51.52
N THR A 11 2.86 -42.83 51.47
CA THR A 11 3.88 -43.85 51.17
C THR A 11 3.89 -44.21 49.69
N VAL A 12 5.06 -44.58 49.18
CA VAL A 12 5.23 -45.14 47.83
C VAL A 12 5.15 -46.66 47.92
N ASN A 13 4.37 -47.29 47.05
CA ASN A 13 4.25 -48.75 46.97
C ASN A 13 5.38 -49.37 46.14
N ASP A 14 5.50 -50.71 46.17
CA ASP A 14 6.54 -51.47 45.47
C ASP A 14 6.52 -51.32 43.94
N SER A 15 5.45 -50.74 43.38
CA SER A 15 5.29 -50.44 41.96
C SER A 15 5.63 -48.99 41.59
N GLY A 16 6.08 -48.17 42.56
CA GLY A 16 6.50 -46.78 42.33
C GLY A 16 5.39 -45.74 42.40
N TYR A 17 4.19 -46.11 42.84
CA TYR A 17 3.05 -45.19 42.96
C TYR A 17 2.85 -44.69 44.38
N ILE A 18 2.39 -43.43 44.53
CA ILE A 18 2.02 -42.84 45.81
C ILE A 18 0.62 -43.34 46.18
N VAL A 19 0.49 -43.96 47.35
CA VAL A 19 -0.77 -44.53 47.84
C VAL A 19 -1.27 -43.85 49.12
N ASP A 20 -2.58 -43.80 49.31
CA ASP A 20 -3.20 -43.37 50.56
C ASP A 20 -3.13 -44.46 51.65
N ASN A 21 -3.73 -44.18 52.82
CA ASN A 21 -3.69 -45.11 53.95
C ASN A 21 -4.56 -46.36 53.71
N ASP A 22 -5.46 -46.31 52.74
CA ASP A 22 -6.38 -47.38 52.36
C ASP A 22 -5.82 -48.20 51.17
N GLY A 23 -4.62 -47.85 50.67
CA GLY A 23 -3.92 -48.52 49.59
C GLY A 23 -4.32 -48.05 48.18
N ASN A 24 -5.13 -47.00 48.05
CA ASN A 24 -5.52 -46.47 46.75
C ASN A 24 -4.40 -45.61 46.16
N GLN A 25 -4.18 -45.72 44.86
CA GLN A 25 -3.24 -44.88 44.13
C GLN A 25 -3.75 -43.44 44.02
N ILE A 26 -2.96 -42.49 44.51
CA ILE A 26 -3.27 -41.06 44.52
C ILE A 26 -2.21 -40.21 43.80
N GLY A 27 -1.11 -40.82 43.36
CA GLY A 27 -0.09 -40.16 42.57
C GLY A 27 0.93 -41.13 41.98
N GLU A 28 1.78 -40.61 41.12
CA GLU A 28 2.93 -41.29 40.53
C GLU A 28 4.17 -40.44 40.80
N CYS A 29 5.29 -41.10 41.11
CA CYS A 29 6.55 -40.44 41.35
C CYS A 29 7.56 -40.97 40.33
N THR A 30 8.23 -40.06 39.63
CA THR A 30 9.32 -40.38 38.71
C THR A 30 10.61 -39.82 39.29
N LEU A 31 11.70 -40.57 39.17
CA LEU A 31 13.03 -40.08 39.53
C LEU A 31 13.36 -38.82 38.72
N GLU A 32 13.99 -37.84 39.35
CA GLU A 32 14.34 -36.56 38.72
C GLU A 32 15.17 -36.77 37.44
N GLU A 33 16.05 -37.79 37.43
CA GLU A 33 16.86 -38.21 36.27
C GLU A 33 16.05 -38.75 35.07
N ASN A 34 14.79 -39.16 35.29
CA ASN A 34 13.88 -39.68 34.27
C ASN A 34 12.83 -38.67 33.82
N VAL A 35 12.83 -37.46 34.39
CA VAL A 35 12.07 -36.34 33.85
C VAL A 35 12.80 -35.91 32.58
N PRO A 36 12.14 -35.86 31.40
CA PRO A 36 12.79 -35.34 30.20
C PRO A 36 13.26 -33.91 30.49
N ASP A 37 14.55 -33.63 30.23
CA ASP A 37 15.08 -32.27 30.21
C ASP A 37 14.29 -31.49 29.17
N VAL A 38 13.26 -30.78 29.63
CA VAL A 38 12.58 -29.80 28.80
C VAL A 38 13.53 -28.61 28.76
N GLU A 39 14.36 -28.54 27.72
CA GLU A 39 15.06 -27.30 27.40
C GLU A 39 13.99 -26.19 27.39
N PRO A 40 14.12 -25.13 28.21
CA PRO A 40 13.18 -24.03 28.14
C PRO A 40 13.19 -23.51 26.71
N GLU A 41 12.02 -23.48 26.06
CA GLU A 41 11.89 -22.82 24.76
C GLU A 41 12.52 -21.42 24.89
N PRO A 42 13.35 -20.98 23.93
CA PRO A 42 14.01 -19.69 24.02
C PRO A 42 12.96 -18.59 24.20
N GLU A 43 12.97 -17.93 25.36
CA GLU A 43 12.12 -16.77 25.62
C GLU A 43 12.53 -15.65 24.65
N ILE A 44 11.66 -15.35 23.68
CA ILE A 44 11.82 -14.23 22.75
C ILE A 44 11.99 -12.95 23.57
N SER A 45 13.00 -12.13 23.27
CA SER A 45 13.19 -10.88 24.02
C SER A 45 12.01 -9.92 23.80
N HIS A 46 11.75 -9.03 24.76
CA HIS A 46 10.66 -8.04 24.64
C HIS A 46 10.81 -7.18 23.37
N GLU A 47 12.04 -6.87 22.97
CA GLU A 47 12.35 -6.09 21.77
C GLU A 47 12.02 -6.87 20.47
N GLU A 48 12.36 -8.15 20.41
CA GLU A 48 12.01 -9.01 19.26
C GLU A 48 10.49 -9.22 19.15
N ALA A 49 9.80 -9.37 20.29
CA ALA A 49 8.34 -9.50 20.31
C ALA A 49 7.63 -8.23 19.81
N GLU A 50 8.10 -7.04 20.22
CA GLU A 50 7.57 -5.76 19.75
C GLU A 50 7.81 -5.57 18.24
N GLN A 51 8.99 -5.94 17.75
CA GLN A 51 9.32 -5.84 16.33
C GLN A 51 8.45 -6.77 15.49
N GLN A 52 8.25 -8.03 15.92
CA GLN A 52 7.36 -8.98 15.25
C GLN A 52 5.91 -8.47 15.22
N ALA A 53 5.40 -7.93 16.32
CA ALA A 53 4.06 -7.37 16.39
C ALA A 53 3.88 -6.18 15.43
N LYS A 54 4.91 -5.33 15.32
CA LYS A 54 4.92 -4.20 14.39
C LYS A 54 4.93 -4.65 12.93
N GLU A 55 5.75 -5.65 12.59
CA GLU A 55 5.79 -6.22 11.25
C GLU A 55 4.46 -6.88 10.86
N GLU A 56 3.83 -7.60 11.79
CA GLU A 56 2.51 -8.17 11.59
C GLU A 56 1.45 -7.09 11.36
N HIS A 57 1.46 -6.03 12.17
CA HIS A 57 0.59 -4.88 11.98
C HIS A 57 0.76 -4.23 10.60
N ASN A 58 2.02 -4.02 10.17
CA ASN A 58 2.33 -3.44 8.86
C ASN A 58 1.83 -4.34 7.71
N ARG A 59 1.98 -5.67 7.82
CA ARG A 59 1.44 -6.60 6.81
C ARG A 59 -0.09 -6.51 6.70
N ASP A 60 -0.79 -6.48 7.83
CA ASP A 60 -2.24 -6.37 7.86
C ASP A 60 -2.73 -5.02 7.32
N LEU A 61 -2.01 -3.95 7.61
CA LEU A 61 -2.28 -2.63 7.07
C LEU A 61 -2.06 -2.59 5.55
N ALA A 62 -0.97 -3.18 5.04
CA ALA A 62 -0.70 -3.30 3.61
C ALA A 62 -1.80 -4.08 2.87
N LYS A 63 -2.33 -5.16 3.47
CA LYS A 63 -3.48 -5.91 2.93
C LYS A 63 -4.73 -5.05 2.82
N LYS A 64 -5.06 -4.30 3.88
CA LYS A 64 -6.25 -3.43 3.89
C LYS A 64 -6.16 -2.32 2.85
N ILE A 65 -4.99 -1.67 2.75
CA ILE A 65 -4.75 -0.63 1.73
C ILE A 65 -4.81 -1.23 0.33
N SER A 66 -4.23 -2.41 0.12
CA SER A 66 -4.31 -3.12 -1.16
C SER A 66 -5.76 -3.36 -1.59
N ALA A 67 -6.62 -3.80 -0.68
CA ALA A 67 -8.04 -4.01 -0.97
C ALA A 67 -8.75 -2.70 -1.39
N VAL A 68 -8.46 -1.59 -0.72
CA VAL A 68 -9.02 -0.26 -1.06
C VAL A 68 -8.57 0.18 -2.46
N ILE A 69 -7.29 0.02 -2.78
CA ILE A 69 -6.74 0.39 -4.10
C ILE A 69 -7.33 -0.51 -5.19
N GLN A 70 -7.45 -1.81 -4.93
CA GLN A 70 -8.05 -2.75 -5.87
C GLN A 70 -9.50 -2.39 -6.19
N GLN A 71 -10.32 -2.11 -5.18
CA GLN A 71 -11.70 -1.66 -5.37
C GLN A 71 -11.77 -0.34 -6.16
N THR A 72 -10.84 0.57 -5.88
CA THR A 72 -10.73 1.85 -6.61
C THR A 72 -10.40 1.60 -8.08
N LEU A 73 -9.45 0.71 -8.37
CA LEU A 73 -9.04 0.35 -9.72
C LEU A 73 -10.20 -0.23 -10.54
N GLU A 74 -10.93 -1.19 -9.96
CA GLU A 74 -12.11 -1.82 -10.58
C GLU A 74 -13.20 -0.80 -10.95
N SER A 75 -13.29 0.31 -10.20
CA SER A 75 -14.25 1.39 -10.43
C SER A 75 -13.74 2.46 -11.40
N VAL A 76 -12.44 2.80 -11.35
CA VAL A 76 -11.81 3.86 -12.16
C VAL A 76 -11.52 3.38 -13.58
N GLU A 77 -11.10 2.13 -13.78
CA GLU A 77 -10.82 1.56 -15.11
C GLU A 77 -11.95 1.75 -16.14
N PRO A 78 -13.22 1.40 -15.86
CA PRO A 78 -14.29 1.58 -16.83
C PRO A 78 -14.56 3.05 -17.17
N LEU A 79 -14.31 4.00 -16.24
CA LEU A 79 -14.42 5.43 -16.51
C LEU A 79 -13.28 5.90 -17.41
N CYS A 80 -12.04 5.52 -17.10
CA CYS A 80 -10.85 5.79 -17.92
C CYS A 80 -11.00 5.25 -19.35
N LYS A 81 -11.57 4.06 -19.50
CA LYS A 81 -11.88 3.46 -20.80
C LYS A 81 -12.91 4.28 -21.57
N GLN A 82 -14.03 4.65 -20.95
CA GLN A 82 -15.06 5.48 -21.59
C GLN A 82 -14.51 6.85 -22.02
N ILE A 83 -13.73 7.51 -21.15
CA ILE A 83 -13.03 8.76 -21.50
C ILE A 83 -12.20 8.57 -22.77
N THR A 84 -11.37 7.53 -22.79
CA THR A 84 -10.49 7.23 -23.93
C THR A 84 -11.30 6.98 -25.20
N GLU A 85 -12.38 6.21 -25.14
CA GLU A 85 -13.24 5.91 -26.29
C GLU A 85 -13.96 7.16 -26.85
N HIS A 86 -14.43 8.05 -25.99
CA HIS A 86 -15.04 9.31 -26.43
C HIS A 86 -14.04 10.23 -27.11
N LEU A 87 -12.84 10.35 -26.56
CA LEU A 87 -11.77 11.18 -27.12
C LEU A 87 -11.24 10.58 -28.43
N GLU A 88 -11.11 9.25 -28.52
CA GLU A 88 -10.75 8.55 -29.76
C GLU A 88 -11.74 8.77 -30.89
N ARG A 89 -13.03 8.72 -30.57
CA ARG A 89 -14.09 8.96 -31.56
C ARG A 89 -14.02 10.40 -32.06
N ALA A 90 -13.86 11.36 -31.17
CA ALA A 90 -13.74 12.77 -31.53
C ALA A 90 -12.50 13.05 -32.38
N ASP A 91 -11.35 12.49 -32.02
CA ASP A 91 -10.07 12.64 -32.74
C ASP A 91 -10.14 12.09 -34.19
N ARG A 92 -11.02 11.11 -34.44
CA ARG A 92 -11.25 10.54 -35.77
C ARG A 92 -12.40 11.22 -36.54
N THR A 93 -13.13 12.14 -35.92
CA THR A 93 -14.27 12.83 -36.56
C THR A 93 -13.76 14.03 -37.37
N PRO A 94 -14.21 14.23 -38.62
CA PRO A 94 -13.86 15.42 -39.40
C PRO A 94 -14.19 16.71 -38.64
N ARG A 95 -13.30 17.72 -38.70
CA ARG A 95 -13.44 18.96 -37.90
C ARG A 95 -14.74 19.73 -38.13
N GLU A 96 -15.31 19.64 -39.33
CA GLU A 96 -16.58 20.27 -39.69
C GLU A 96 -17.81 19.58 -39.07
N GLU A 97 -17.68 18.32 -38.67
CA GLU A 97 -18.73 17.50 -38.04
C GLU A 97 -18.53 17.37 -36.52
N LEU A 98 -17.35 17.74 -36.02
CA LEU A 98 -16.98 17.61 -34.61
C LEU A 98 -17.71 18.63 -33.74
N ASP A 99 -18.52 18.13 -32.82
CA ASP A 99 -19.13 18.93 -31.75
C ASP A 99 -18.26 18.88 -30.49
N GLU A 100 -17.36 19.85 -30.35
CA GLU A 100 -16.47 19.97 -29.19
C GLU A 100 -17.23 20.21 -27.88
N GLU A 101 -18.36 20.93 -27.90
CA GLU A 101 -19.14 21.20 -26.69
C GLU A 101 -19.81 19.91 -26.19
N LYS A 102 -20.39 19.11 -27.10
CA LYS A 102 -20.96 17.80 -26.75
C LYS A 102 -19.88 16.83 -26.25
N LEU A 103 -18.69 16.85 -26.83
CA LEU A 103 -17.55 16.07 -26.32
C LEU A 103 -17.24 16.44 -24.87
N VAL A 104 -17.13 17.74 -24.58
CA VAL A 104 -16.88 18.24 -23.22
C VAL A 104 -17.99 17.80 -22.26
N GLN A 105 -19.26 17.95 -22.63
CA GLN A 105 -20.39 17.55 -21.81
C GLN A 105 -20.42 16.05 -21.49
N THR A 106 -19.87 15.23 -22.39
CA THR A 106 -19.78 13.77 -22.21
C THR A 106 -18.57 13.36 -21.36
N VAL A 107 -17.40 13.96 -21.62
CA VAL A 107 -16.14 13.54 -20.98
C VAL A 107 -15.95 14.13 -19.59
N LYS A 108 -16.39 15.38 -19.38
CA LYS A 108 -16.28 16.08 -18.10
C LYS A 108 -16.81 15.26 -16.91
N PRO A 109 -18.07 14.76 -16.91
CA PRO A 109 -18.59 14.01 -15.77
C PRO A 109 -17.78 12.74 -15.49
N LEU A 110 -17.28 12.05 -16.52
CA LEU A 110 -16.45 10.87 -16.34
C LEU A 110 -15.11 11.19 -15.62
N ILE A 111 -14.51 12.34 -15.94
CA ILE A 111 -13.29 12.80 -15.25
C ILE A 111 -13.60 13.16 -13.80
N GLU A 112 -14.71 13.86 -13.55
CA GLU A 112 -15.13 14.26 -12.20
C GLU A 112 -15.42 13.02 -11.34
N ASP A 113 -16.13 12.03 -11.86
CA ASP A 113 -16.44 10.78 -11.17
C ASP A 113 -15.18 9.97 -10.86
N ALA A 114 -14.26 9.83 -11.83
CA ALA A 114 -12.99 9.15 -11.60
C ALA A 114 -12.12 9.90 -10.57
N GLY A 115 -12.14 11.24 -10.60
CA GLY A 115 -11.43 12.07 -9.62
C GLY A 115 -11.99 11.89 -8.21
N ASN A 116 -13.31 11.82 -8.06
CA ASN A 116 -13.97 11.59 -6.77
C ASN A 116 -13.57 10.22 -6.17
N LEU A 117 -13.54 9.16 -6.98
CA LEU A 117 -13.09 7.83 -6.54
C LEU A 117 -11.64 7.84 -6.05
N LEU A 118 -10.74 8.56 -6.74
CA LEU A 118 -9.35 8.70 -6.31
C LEU A 118 -9.23 9.51 -5.00
N GLN A 119 -10.05 10.55 -4.81
CA GLN A 119 -10.09 11.31 -3.55
C GLN A 119 -10.61 10.47 -2.37
N GLU A 120 -11.62 9.63 -2.61
CA GLU A 120 -12.15 8.69 -1.61
C GLU A 120 -11.08 7.66 -1.24
N CYS A 121 -10.43 7.04 -2.24
CA CYS A 121 -9.32 6.12 -2.04
C CYS A 121 -8.24 6.73 -1.14
N LYS A 122 -7.75 7.92 -1.49
CA LYS A 122 -6.78 8.68 -0.70
C LYS A 122 -7.24 8.88 0.75
N SER A 123 -8.50 9.32 0.94
CA SER A 123 -9.04 9.62 2.26
C SER A 123 -9.12 8.37 3.13
N THR A 124 -9.54 7.24 2.55
CA THR A 124 -9.60 5.94 3.20
C THR A 124 -8.20 5.44 3.58
N ILE A 125 -7.21 5.55 2.68
CA ILE A 125 -5.82 5.19 2.97
C ILE A 125 -5.29 6.00 4.16
N ARG A 126 -5.52 7.32 4.18
CA ARG A 126 -5.09 8.18 5.29
C ARG A 126 -5.80 7.87 6.61
N ALA A 127 -7.03 7.37 6.57
CA ALA A 127 -7.75 6.93 7.76
C ALA A 127 -7.23 5.58 8.29
N LEU A 128 -6.79 4.69 7.39
CA LEU A 128 -6.17 3.42 7.74
C LEU A 128 -4.74 3.59 8.30
N ASP A 129 -3.97 4.49 7.72
CA ASP A 129 -2.56 4.75 8.05
C ASP A 129 -2.33 6.24 8.38
N PRO A 130 -2.79 6.73 9.54
CA PRO A 130 -2.69 8.13 9.91
C PRO A 130 -1.27 8.57 10.28
N ASP A 131 -0.42 7.64 10.71
CA ASP A 131 0.97 7.85 11.12
C ASP A 131 1.98 7.53 10.00
N GLY A 132 1.53 6.95 8.88
CA GLY A 132 2.39 6.66 7.72
C GLY A 132 3.29 5.46 7.95
N ALA A 133 2.84 4.48 8.75
CA ALA A 133 3.55 3.26 9.07
C ALA A 133 3.93 2.47 7.81
N ILE A 134 3.08 2.46 6.77
CA ILE A 134 3.39 1.76 5.52
C ILE A 134 4.50 2.44 4.74
N ALA A 135 4.46 3.77 4.62
CA ALA A 135 5.55 4.49 3.96
C ALA A 135 6.88 4.31 4.71
N ALA A 136 6.86 4.29 6.04
CA ALA A 136 8.03 4.01 6.85
C ALA A 136 8.56 2.58 6.66
N SER A 137 7.67 1.58 6.67
CA SER A 137 7.98 0.17 6.42
C SER A 137 8.59 -0.04 5.04
N ALA A 138 7.92 0.46 4.00
CA ALA A 138 8.37 0.34 2.62
C ALA A 138 9.74 1.00 2.40
N LYS A 139 10.03 2.12 3.07
CA LYS A 139 11.35 2.77 3.01
C LYS A 139 12.44 1.90 3.67
N ALA A 140 12.15 1.30 4.82
CA ALA A 140 13.10 0.41 5.50
C ALA A 140 13.40 -0.83 4.64
N HIS A 141 12.37 -1.52 4.14
CA HIS A 141 12.52 -2.73 3.33
C HIS A 141 13.12 -2.46 1.94
N SER A 142 12.88 -1.28 1.34
CA SER A 142 13.50 -0.92 0.06
C SER A 142 15.02 -0.74 0.20
N ALA A 143 15.52 -0.30 1.36
CA ALA A 143 16.96 -0.18 1.60
C ALA A 143 17.62 -1.55 1.79
N SER A 144 16.94 -2.49 2.44
CA SER A 144 17.44 -3.85 2.68
C SER A 144 17.10 -4.87 1.57
N HIS A 145 16.25 -4.52 0.59
CA HIS A 145 15.70 -5.43 -0.42
C HIS A 145 14.84 -6.58 0.15
N GLU A 146 14.14 -6.33 1.26
CA GLU A 146 13.37 -7.34 2.03
C GLU A 146 11.86 -7.08 2.03
N ALA A 147 11.30 -6.60 0.91
CA ALA A 147 9.87 -6.31 0.86
C ALA A 147 9.02 -7.58 1.07
N THR A 148 7.94 -7.43 1.84
CA THR A 148 6.99 -8.51 2.11
C THR A 148 6.10 -8.81 0.89
N PRO A 149 5.51 -10.02 0.78
CA PRO A 149 4.56 -10.33 -0.30
C PRO A 149 3.41 -9.32 -0.40
N GLU A 150 2.90 -8.85 0.75
CA GLU A 150 1.86 -7.84 0.84
C GLU A 150 2.30 -6.48 0.28
N GLU A 151 3.54 -6.05 0.57
CA GLU A 151 4.10 -4.81 0.02
C GLU A 151 4.34 -4.93 -1.49
N TYR A 152 4.76 -6.10 -2.00
CA TYR A 152 4.86 -6.35 -3.44
C TYR A 152 3.50 -6.27 -4.14
N GLN A 153 2.47 -6.88 -3.57
CA GLN A 153 1.10 -6.80 -4.10
C GLN A 153 0.61 -5.35 -4.12
N LEU A 154 0.81 -4.62 -3.02
CA LEU A 154 0.45 -3.21 -2.90
C LEU A 154 1.15 -2.37 -3.98
N ALA A 155 2.45 -2.63 -4.21
CA ALA A 155 3.21 -1.95 -5.25
C ALA A 155 2.71 -2.23 -6.67
N ASP A 156 2.31 -3.46 -6.97
CA ASP A 156 1.76 -3.80 -8.28
C ASP A 156 0.40 -3.14 -8.52
N LEU A 157 -0.50 -3.13 -7.53
CA LEU A 157 -1.78 -2.43 -7.61
C LEU A 157 -1.61 -0.92 -7.83
N LEU A 158 -0.67 -0.30 -7.11
CA LEU A 158 -0.34 1.12 -7.27
C LEU A 158 0.23 1.43 -8.65
N LYS A 159 1.08 0.55 -9.19
CA LYS A 159 1.59 0.66 -10.55
C LYS A 159 0.45 0.60 -11.56
N GLN A 160 -0.47 -0.35 -11.43
CA GLN A 160 -1.62 -0.49 -12.33
C GLN A 160 -2.51 0.75 -12.28
N LEU A 161 -2.90 1.21 -11.08
CA LEU A 161 -3.69 2.45 -10.92
C LEU A 161 -3.00 3.65 -11.55
N THR A 162 -1.69 3.78 -11.33
CA THR A 162 -0.90 4.86 -11.93
C THR A 162 -0.91 4.78 -13.45
N GLN A 163 -0.63 3.61 -14.01
CA GLN A 163 -0.63 3.40 -15.47
C GLN A 163 -1.99 3.72 -16.09
N THR A 164 -3.08 3.23 -15.51
CA THR A 164 -4.45 3.48 -15.99
C THR A 164 -4.75 4.97 -16.02
N VAL A 165 -4.50 5.68 -14.93
CA VAL A 165 -4.82 7.11 -14.82
C VAL A 165 -3.91 7.98 -15.68
N THR A 166 -2.58 7.79 -15.63
CA THR A 166 -1.66 8.65 -16.41
C THR A 166 -1.86 8.43 -17.91
N THR A 167 -1.97 7.18 -18.37
CA THR A 167 -2.22 6.87 -19.78
C THR A 167 -3.51 7.52 -20.28
N THR A 168 -4.57 7.54 -19.46
CA THR A 168 -5.83 8.22 -19.81
C THR A 168 -5.65 9.73 -19.96
N ILE A 169 -4.95 10.37 -19.01
CA ILE A 169 -4.67 11.81 -19.04
C ILE A 169 -3.86 12.18 -20.30
N ASP A 170 -2.83 11.39 -20.59
CA ASP A 170 -1.87 11.69 -21.66
C ASP A 170 -2.49 11.49 -23.03
N ASN A 171 -3.15 10.35 -23.24
CA ASN A 171 -3.95 10.11 -24.44
C ASN A 171 -5.02 11.19 -24.61
N GLY A 172 -5.68 11.57 -23.51
CA GLY A 172 -6.72 12.59 -23.56
C GLY A 172 -6.19 13.95 -24.01
N ARG A 173 -5.06 14.40 -23.46
CA ARG A 173 -4.40 15.65 -23.88
C ARG A 173 -3.92 15.62 -25.33
N GLN A 174 -3.35 14.50 -25.77
CA GLN A 174 -2.87 14.36 -27.14
C GLN A 174 -4.01 14.44 -28.15
N ARG A 175 -5.12 13.73 -27.88
CA ARG A 175 -6.28 13.66 -28.80
C ARG A 175 -7.04 14.97 -28.93
N ILE A 176 -7.05 15.81 -27.89
CA ILE A 176 -7.71 17.12 -27.95
C ILE A 176 -6.75 18.25 -28.30
N ALA A 177 -5.50 17.97 -28.69
CA ALA A 177 -4.48 18.99 -28.92
C ALA A 177 -4.90 20.04 -29.95
N ASP A 178 -5.67 19.59 -30.96
CA ASP A 178 -6.20 20.33 -32.11
C ASP A 178 -7.69 20.73 -31.96
N MET A 179 -8.26 20.60 -30.76
CA MET A 179 -9.65 20.95 -30.43
C MET A 179 -9.67 22.13 -29.44
N PRO A 180 -9.66 23.40 -29.89
CA PRO A 180 -9.38 24.55 -29.02
C PRO A 180 -10.37 24.70 -27.86
N HIS A 181 -11.65 24.41 -28.08
CA HIS A 181 -12.69 24.54 -27.06
C HIS A 181 -12.63 23.38 -26.07
N ALA A 182 -12.56 22.14 -26.57
CA ALA A 182 -12.43 20.94 -25.74
C ALA A 182 -11.15 20.99 -24.90
N LYS A 183 -10.03 21.38 -25.50
CA LYS A 183 -8.75 21.59 -24.80
C LYS A 183 -8.87 22.60 -23.66
N LYS A 184 -9.50 23.76 -23.91
CA LYS A 184 -9.70 24.80 -22.88
C LYS A 184 -10.56 24.30 -21.72
N LYS A 185 -11.55 23.45 -21.98
CA LYS A 185 -12.51 22.95 -20.99
C LYS A 185 -12.02 21.71 -20.22
N LEU A 186 -11.35 20.78 -20.90
CA LEU A 186 -10.92 19.51 -20.33
C LEU A 186 -9.52 19.56 -19.71
N ASN A 187 -8.59 20.37 -20.24
CA ASN A 187 -7.23 20.41 -19.70
C ASN A 187 -7.13 20.73 -18.20
N PRO A 188 -7.92 21.68 -17.67
CA PRO A 188 -7.94 21.95 -16.24
C PRO A 188 -8.46 20.77 -15.40
N LEU A 189 -9.31 19.90 -15.97
CA LEU A 189 -9.94 18.81 -15.22
C LEU A 189 -8.99 17.63 -15.00
N TRP A 190 -7.92 17.50 -15.80
CA TRP A 190 -6.94 16.42 -15.60
C TRP A 190 -6.25 16.47 -14.23
N THR A 191 -6.21 17.63 -13.58
CA THR A 191 -5.65 17.76 -12.22
C THR A 191 -6.50 17.02 -11.18
N LEU A 192 -7.81 16.88 -11.41
CA LEU A 192 -8.72 16.10 -10.56
C LEU A 192 -8.32 14.63 -10.49
N LEU A 193 -7.62 14.12 -11.51
CA LEU A 193 -7.10 12.76 -11.54
C LEU A 193 -5.66 12.71 -11.03
N SER A 194 -4.78 13.59 -11.54
CA SER A 194 -3.35 13.50 -11.23
C SER A 194 -3.03 13.84 -9.78
N GLU A 195 -3.66 14.84 -9.18
CA GLU A 195 -3.35 15.25 -7.80
C GLU A 195 -3.65 14.17 -6.76
N PRO A 196 -4.86 13.59 -6.67
CA PRO A 196 -5.11 12.52 -5.71
C PRO A 196 -4.29 11.27 -5.99
N LEU A 197 -4.05 10.93 -7.27
CA LEU A 197 -3.17 9.82 -7.62
C LEU A 197 -1.77 9.98 -7.01
N PHE A 198 -1.14 11.14 -7.19
CA PHE A 198 0.18 11.40 -6.61
C PHE A 198 0.16 11.41 -5.07
N GLN A 199 -0.93 11.89 -4.47
CA GLN A 199 -1.09 11.87 -3.02
C GLN A 199 -1.24 10.45 -2.47
N ILE A 200 -1.92 9.55 -3.19
CA ILE A 200 -1.99 8.11 -2.86
C ILE A 200 -0.60 7.49 -2.90
N ILE A 201 0.17 7.72 -3.98
CA ILE A 201 1.53 7.18 -4.12
C ILE A 201 2.44 7.72 -3.00
N ALA A 202 2.32 9.00 -2.66
CA ALA A 202 3.07 9.61 -1.57
C ALA A 202 2.74 9.00 -0.21
N ALA A 203 1.45 8.79 0.07
CA ALA A 203 1.00 8.18 1.33
C ALA A 203 1.53 6.75 1.52
N VAL A 204 1.71 5.98 0.45
CA VAL A 204 2.22 4.60 0.51
C VAL A 204 3.75 4.52 0.41
N GLY A 205 4.45 5.64 0.19
CA GLY A 205 5.92 5.68 0.26
C GLY A 205 6.66 5.04 -0.92
N LEU A 206 5.97 4.62 -1.99
CA LEU A 206 6.62 4.06 -3.20
C LEU A 206 7.35 5.11 -4.05
N LEU A 207 7.42 6.35 -3.56
CA LEU A 207 8.17 7.43 -4.18
C LEU A 207 9.68 7.19 -4.21
N LEU A 208 10.23 6.25 -3.43
CA LEU A 208 11.67 6.24 -3.23
C LEU A 208 12.50 5.31 -4.10
N SER A 209 11.96 4.34 -4.85
CA SER A 209 12.79 3.54 -5.79
C SER A 209 12.05 2.78 -6.88
N GLY A 210 10.96 2.07 -6.59
CA GLY A 210 10.34 1.17 -7.58
C GLY A 210 9.34 1.84 -8.52
N VAL A 211 8.30 2.48 -7.95
CA VAL A 211 7.20 3.04 -8.75
C VAL A 211 7.57 4.37 -9.39
N LEU A 212 8.35 5.27 -8.74
CA LEU A 212 8.85 6.45 -9.47
C LEU A 212 9.80 6.10 -10.60
N GLY A 213 10.63 5.06 -10.48
CA GLY A 213 11.46 4.58 -11.59
C GLY A 213 10.59 4.10 -12.76
N LEU A 214 9.54 3.33 -12.48
CA LEU A 214 8.57 2.89 -13.49
C LEU A 214 7.76 4.04 -14.08
N VAL A 215 7.25 4.95 -13.25
CA VAL A 215 6.50 6.14 -13.63
C VAL A 215 7.38 7.09 -14.44
N ASN A 216 8.62 7.31 -14.03
CA ASN A 216 9.59 8.10 -14.79
C ASN A 216 9.98 7.41 -16.10
N ASN A 217 10.12 6.08 -16.15
CA ASN A 217 10.41 5.35 -17.39
C ASN A 217 9.20 5.30 -18.35
N LEU A 218 7.98 5.14 -17.83
CA LEU A 218 6.73 5.26 -18.59
C LEU A 218 6.56 6.68 -19.13
N LEU A 219 6.74 7.69 -18.28
CA LEU A 219 6.60 9.09 -18.67
C LEU A 219 7.74 9.57 -19.58
N SER A 220 8.94 9.00 -19.46
CA SER A 220 10.05 9.25 -20.41
C SER A 220 9.84 8.54 -21.75
N GLY A 221 9.31 7.31 -21.73
CA GLY A 221 8.98 6.54 -22.94
C GLY A 221 7.80 7.11 -23.74
N LEU A 222 6.93 7.87 -23.09
CA LEU A 222 5.75 8.51 -23.68
C LEU A 222 5.93 10.02 -23.97
N GLY A 223 7.12 10.59 -23.74
CA GLY A 223 7.44 11.98 -24.09
C GLY A 223 6.93 13.05 -23.10
N LEU A 224 6.65 12.66 -21.86
CA LEU A 224 5.93 13.45 -20.84
C LEU A 224 6.83 13.91 -19.67
N GLY A 225 8.14 13.91 -19.85
CA GLY A 225 9.10 14.37 -18.85
C GLY A 225 8.85 15.80 -18.34
N GLY A 226 8.12 16.63 -19.11
CA GLY A 226 7.70 17.98 -18.70
C GLY A 226 6.60 18.01 -17.64
N LEU A 227 5.70 17.03 -17.61
CA LEU A 227 4.58 16.99 -16.66
C LEU A 227 5.04 16.62 -15.25
N VAL A 228 5.92 15.61 -15.17
CA VAL A 228 6.59 15.21 -13.92
C VAL A 228 7.42 16.35 -13.37
N ARG A 229 8.19 17.02 -14.23
CA ARG A 229 9.07 18.13 -13.81
C ARG A 229 8.29 19.37 -13.39
N GLY A 230 7.16 19.66 -14.03
CA GLY A 230 6.25 20.74 -13.64
C GLY A 230 5.52 20.48 -12.31
N LEU A 231 5.15 19.23 -12.03
CA LEU A 231 4.49 18.85 -10.78
C LEU A 231 5.47 18.69 -9.61
N LEU A 232 6.67 18.14 -9.84
CA LEU A 232 7.76 18.13 -8.85
C LEU A 232 8.20 19.57 -8.51
N GLY A 233 8.27 20.45 -9.52
CA GLY A 233 8.53 21.87 -9.30
C GLY A 233 7.42 22.61 -8.56
N GLY A 234 6.15 22.21 -8.75
CA GLY A 234 4.98 22.84 -8.13
C GLY A 234 4.67 22.37 -6.70
N LEU A 235 5.09 21.15 -6.32
CA LEU A 235 4.90 20.60 -4.97
C LEU A 235 6.05 20.93 -4.00
N GLY A 236 7.10 21.59 -4.50
CA GLY A 236 8.29 21.91 -3.72
C GLY A 236 9.09 20.65 -3.45
N ILE A 237 10.07 20.38 -4.31
CA ILE A 237 11.07 19.31 -4.11
C ILE A 237 11.66 19.41 -2.69
N ASP A 238 11.78 20.61 -2.12
CA ASP A 238 12.24 20.86 -0.76
C ASP A 238 11.31 20.25 0.31
N ASN A 239 9.98 20.28 0.13
CA ASN A 239 9.05 19.63 1.07
C ASN A 239 9.11 18.10 0.96
N LEU A 240 9.28 17.59 -0.26
CA LEU A 240 9.55 16.17 -0.49
C LEU A 240 10.91 15.78 0.10
N MET A 241 11.98 16.56 -0.10
CA MET A 241 13.32 16.30 0.46
C MET A 241 13.31 16.35 1.99
N ASN A 242 12.60 17.32 2.58
CA ASN A 242 12.45 17.47 4.02
C ASN A 242 11.59 16.35 4.62
N SER A 243 10.50 15.93 3.96
CA SER A 243 9.69 14.78 4.38
C SER A 243 10.40 13.44 4.16
N LEU A 244 11.35 13.39 3.22
CA LEU A 244 12.20 12.24 2.95
C LEU A 244 13.44 12.17 3.86
N GLY A 245 13.67 13.19 4.71
CA GLY A 245 14.80 13.24 5.64
C GLY A 245 16.16 13.44 4.96
N LEU A 246 16.18 13.93 3.72
CA LEU A 246 17.40 14.11 2.93
C LEU A 246 18.26 15.29 3.43
N ASP A 247 17.70 16.17 4.26
CA ASP A 247 18.44 17.24 4.96
C ASP A 247 19.48 16.72 5.97
N LYS A 248 19.43 15.43 6.35
CA LYS A 248 20.40 14.83 7.28
C LYS A 248 21.58 14.12 6.59
N VAL A 249 21.57 13.99 5.27
CA VAL A 249 22.76 13.56 4.51
C VAL A 249 23.48 14.81 4.05
N GLY A 250 24.08 15.50 5.02
CA GLY A 250 25.03 16.55 4.74
C GLY A 250 26.18 15.96 3.93
N ILE A 251 26.34 16.46 2.70
CA ILE A 251 27.58 16.36 1.94
C ILE A 251 28.61 17.12 2.76
N GLY A 252 29.34 16.40 3.61
CA GLY A 252 30.50 16.89 4.30
C GLY A 252 31.67 16.93 3.33
N ASN A 253 32.06 18.16 2.97
CA ASN A 253 33.27 18.60 2.25
C ASN A 253 33.52 18.06 0.84
#